data_AF-A0AAW2FP25-F1
#
_entry.id   AF-A0AAW2FP25-F1
#
_cell.length_a   1.000
_cell.length_b   1.000
_cell.length_c   1.000
_cell.angle_alpha   90.00
_cell.angle_beta   90.00
_cell.angle_gamma   90.00
#
_symmetry.space_group_name_H-M   'P 1'
#
loop_
_entity.id
_entity.type
_entity.pdbx_description
1 polymer ?
#
loop_
_entity_poly.entity_id
_entity_poly.type
_entity_poly.pdbx_seq_one_letter_code
_entity_poly.pdbx_strand_id
1 'polypeptide(L)'
;MSFNIFIFCYIGETVTEQCKQVGETVYMTNWYRLPHKTARGLILIISRSNNVIKLTAGKLVYLSIATYGDVMKSSMIYLNMLRTMTTS
;
A
#
# COMPACT_ATOMS: atom_id res chain seq x y z
N MET A 1 -3.96 -6.09 -19.38
CA MET A 1 -3.17 -5.14 -18.58
C MET A 1 -3.74 -4.92 -17.17
N SER A 2 -5.06 -4.70 -17.02
CA SER A 2 -5.70 -4.41 -15.72
C SER A 2 -5.47 -5.46 -14.63
N PHE A 3 -5.45 -6.75 -14.96
CA PHE A 3 -5.19 -7.83 -14.00
C PHE A 3 -3.79 -7.77 -13.38
N ASN A 4 -2.75 -7.45 -14.18
CA ASN A 4 -1.39 -7.27 -13.66
C ASN A 4 -1.34 -6.08 -12.70
N ILE A 5 -1.97 -4.96 -13.07
CA ILE A 5 -2.02 -3.75 -12.22
C ILE A 5 -2.75 -4.07 -10.91
N PHE A 6 -3.85 -4.83 -10.98
CA PHE A 6 -4.58 -5.29 -9.81
C PHE A 6 -3.72 -6.15 -8.88
N ILE A 7 -2.99 -7.14 -9.42
CA ILE A 7 -2.08 -7.99 -8.63
C ILE A 7 -1.01 -7.14 -7.93
N PHE A 8 -0.38 -6.20 -8.64
CA PHE A 8 0.64 -5.34 -8.04
C PHE A 8 0.08 -4.45 -6.93
N CYS A 9 -1.11 -3.87 -7.13
CA CYS A 9 -1.77 -3.06 -6.10
C CYS A 9 -2.16 -3.91 -4.89
N TYR A 10 -2.67 -5.12 -5.11
CA TYR A 10 -3.06 -6.05 -4.05
C TYR A 10 -1.87 -6.51 -3.20
N ILE A 11 -0.78 -6.95 -3.86
CA ILE A 11 0.45 -7.36 -3.16
C ILE A 11 1.02 -6.18 -2.40
N GLY A 12 1.06 -5.00 -3.01
CA GLY A 12 1.64 -3.82 -2.38
C GLY A 12 0.88 -3.36 -1.14
N GLU A 13 -0.45 -3.40 -1.19
CA GLU A 13 -1.30 -3.09 -0.05
C GLU A 13 -1.16 -4.13 1.06
N THR A 14 -1.20 -5.42 0.72
CA THR A 14 -1.03 -6.53 1.69
C THR A 14 0.32 -6.43 2.41
N VAL A 15 1.42 -6.22 1.67
CA VAL A 15 2.76 -6.08 2.27
C VAL A 15 2.83 -4.85 3.17
N THR A 16 2.25 -3.72 2.75
CA THR A 16 2.22 -2.49 3.55
C THR A 16 1.49 -2.71 4.87
N GLU A 17 0.34 -3.37 4.83
CA GLU A 17 -0.48 -3.65 6.01
C GLU A 17 0.21 -4.63 6.96
N GLN A 18 0.80 -5.70 6.45
CA GLN A 18 1.58 -6.66 7.24
C GLN A 18 2.79 -5.98 7.90
N CYS A 19 3.54 -5.15 7.18
CA CYS A 19 4.67 -4.40 7.75
C CYS A 19 4.25 -3.47 8.89
N LYS A 20 3.08 -2.82 8.76
CA LYS A 20 2.51 -1.97 9.81
C LYS A 20 2.13 -2.81 11.03
N GLN A 21 1.45 -3.94 10.84
CA GLN A 21 1.05 -4.84 11.92
C GLN A 21 2.25 -5.40 12.69
N VAL A 22 3.33 -5.77 11.98
CA VAL A 22 4.59 -6.19 12.60
C VAL A 22 5.18 -5.07 13.45
N GLY A 23 5.25 -3.85 12.93
CA GLY A 23 5.76 -2.69 13.66
C GLY A 23 4.96 -2.41 14.94
N GLU A 24 3.64 -2.49 14.86
CA GLU A 24 2.74 -2.32 15.99
C GLU A 24 2.90 -3.42 17.04
N THR A 25 3.01 -4.68 16.61
CA THR A 25 3.23 -5.82 17.52
C THR A 25 4.57 -5.69 18.27
N VAL A 26 5.62 -5.28 17.55
CA VAL A 26 6.95 -5.04 18.15
C VAL A 26 6.94 -3.81 19.07
N TYR A 27 6.15 -2.80 18.75
CA TYR A 27 5.98 -1.62 19.61
C TYR A 27 5.25 -1.96 20.92
N MET A 28 4.22 -2.81 20.84
CA MET A 28 3.43 -3.27 22.00
C MET A 28 4.19 -4.25 22.90
N THR A 29 5.32 -4.80 22.45
CA THR A 29 6.16 -5.64 23.31
C THR A 29 6.93 -4.77 24.30
N ASN A 30 7.32 -5.33 25.45
CA ASN A 30 8.14 -4.64 26.45
C ASN A 30 9.62 -4.49 25.99
N TRP A 31 9.84 -3.98 24.78
CA TRP A 31 11.15 -3.91 24.11
C TRP A 31 12.18 -3.11 24.90
N TYR A 32 11.72 -2.12 25.68
CA TYR A 32 12.55 -1.30 26.57
C TYR A 32 13.11 -2.07 27.78
N ARG A 33 12.58 -3.26 28.08
CA ARG A 33 13.07 -4.16 29.15
C ARG A 33 14.05 -5.21 28.63
N LEU A 34 14.26 -5.29 27.32
CA LEU A 34 15.17 -6.26 26.70
C LEU A 34 16.63 -5.76 26.73
N PRO A 35 17.61 -6.67 26.59
CA PRO A 35 19.02 -6.29 26.49
C PRO A 35 19.25 -5.25 25.39
N HIS A 36 20.16 -4.30 25.63
CA HIS A 36 20.41 -3.15 24.75
C HIS A 36 20.60 -3.52 23.27
N LYS A 37 21.29 -4.63 22.97
CA LYS A 37 21.48 -5.11 21.59
C LYS A 37 20.15 -5.49 20.92
N THR A 38 19.27 -6.18 21.64
CA THR A 38 17.95 -6.60 21.15
C THR A 38 17.01 -5.42 21.04
N ALA A 39 16.95 -4.56 22.07
CA ALA A 39 16.13 -3.35 22.07
C ALA A 39 16.45 -2.44 20.87
N ARG A 40 17.73 -2.22 20.58
CA ARG A 40 18.17 -1.43 19.41
C ARG A 40 17.69 -2.05 18.08
N GLY A 41 17.73 -3.38 17.96
CA GLY A 41 17.20 -4.08 16.79
C GLY A 41 15.70 -3.88 16.61
N LEU A 42 14.92 -3.96 17.69
CA LEU A 42 13.47 -3.74 17.66
C LEU A 42 13.10 -2.29 17.33
N ILE A 43 13.86 -1.31 17.86
CA ILE A 43 13.67 0.12 17.51
C ILE A 43 13.87 0.35 16.00
N LEU A 44 14.86 -0.30 15.39
CA LEU A 44 15.07 -0.23 13.94
C LEU A 44 13.89 -0.84 13.19
N ILE A 45 13.37 -1.99 13.64
CA ILE A 45 12.19 -2.64 13.03
C ILE A 45 10.97 -1.72 13.13
N ILE A 46 10.68 -1.16 14.31
CA ILE A 46 9.57 -0.22 14.51
C ILE A 46 9.73 0.99 13.59
N SER A 47 10.92 1.60 13.53
CA SER A 47 11.20 2.75 12.68
C SER A 47 11.03 2.44 11.18
N ARG A 48 11.48 1.26 10.74
CA ARG A 48 11.32 0.80 9.35
C ARG A 48 9.86 0.50 9.00
N SER A 49 9.12 -0.17 9.88
CA SER A 49 7.69 -0.47 9.71
C SER A 49 6.82 0.76 9.70
N ASN A 50 7.17 1.79 10.48
CA ASN A 50 6.44 3.06 10.51
C ASN A 50 6.72 3.92 9.26
N ASN A 51 7.83 3.67 8.58
CA ASN A 51 8.12 4.26 7.29
C ASN A 51 7.33 3.47 6.22
N VAL A 52 6.06 3.86 6.06
CA VAL A 52 5.09 3.20 5.20
C VAL A 52 5.75 2.84 3.87
N ILE A 53 5.89 1.54 3.59
CA ILE A 53 6.39 1.02 2.32
C ILE A 53 5.30 1.26 1.27
N LYS A 54 5.09 2.53 0.90
CA LYS A 54 4.14 2.89 -0.13
C LYS A 54 4.81 2.59 -1.46
N LEU A 55 4.54 1.42 -2.00
CA LEU A 55 4.99 1.05 -3.34
C LEU A 55 4.40 2.06 -4.33
N THR A 56 5.25 2.86 -4.95
CA THR A 56 4.85 3.85 -5.94
C THR A 56 5.23 3.39 -7.34
N ALA A 57 4.28 3.40 -8.27
CA ALA A 57 4.57 3.28 -9.69
C ALA A 57 5.19 4.59 -10.19
N GLY A 58 6.43 4.53 -10.66
CA GLY A 58 7.15 5.68 -11.24
C GLY A 58 7.32 6.88 -10.29
N LYS A 59 7.22 6.70 -8.96
CA LYS A 59 7.13 7.76 -7.93
C LYS A 59 5.92 8.70 -8.05
N LEU A 60 4.97 8.40 -8.94
CA LEU A 60 3.83 9.27 -9.22
C LEU A 60 2.53 8.75 -8.59
N VAL A 61 2.37 7.43 -8.52
CA VAL A 61 1.09 6.81 -8.15
C VAL A 61 1.31 5.76 -7.08
N TYR A 62 0.57 5.84 -5.98
CA TYR A 62 0.56 4.80 -4.96
C TYR A 62 -0.15 3.55 -5.48
N LEU A 63 0.54 2.41 -5.41
CA LEU A 63 -0.02 1.11 -5.73
C LEU A 63 -0.88 0.65 -4.55
N SER A 64 -2.17 1.00 -4.60
CA SER A 64 -3.20 0.56 -3.65
C SER A 64 -4.45 0.13 -4.41
N ILE A 65 -5.29 -0.73 -3.82
CA ILE A 65 -6.55 -1.13 -4.44
C ILE A 65 -7.46 0.08 -4.65
N ALA A 66 -7.37 1.09 -3.78
CA ALA A 66 -8.11 2.35 -3.90
C ALA A 66 -7.74 3.08 -5.21
N THR A 67 -6.45 3.24 -5.48
CA THR A 67 -5.97 3.88 -6.71
C THR A 67 -6.37 3.10 -7.96
N TYR A 68 -6.34 1.77 -7.91
CA TYR A 68 -6.84 0.93 -9.01
C TYR A 68 -8.35 1.17 -9.26
N GLY A 69 -9.13 1.28 -8.19
CA GLY A 69 -10.55 1.61 -8.24
C GLY A 69 -10.82 2.95 -8.93
N ASP A 70 -10.03 3.98 -8.61
CA ASP A 70 -10.14 5.30 -9.25
C ASP A 70 -9.84 5.27 -10.76
N VAL A 71 -8.83 4.48 -11.16
CA VAL A 71 -8.50 4.27 -12.59
C VAL A 71 -9.65 3.56 -13.32
N MET A 72 -10.23 2.52 -12.71
CA MET A 72 -11.36 1.79 -13.30
C MET A 72 -12.60 2.69 -13.40
N LYS A 73 -12.91 3.46 -12.36
CA LYS A 73 -14.02 4.42 -12.33
C LYS A 73 -13.87 5.46 -13.45
N SER A 74 -12.69 6.07 -13.57
CA SER A 74 -12.41 7.04 -14.63
C SER A 74 -12.58 6.42 -16.02
N SER A 75 -12.09 5.19 -16.23
CA SER A 75 -12.25 4.46 -17.49
C SER A 75 -13.72 4.25 -17.86
N MET A 76 -14.57 3.88 -16.90
CA MET A 76 -16.01 3.72 -17.12
C MET A 76 -16.70 5.06 -17.42
N ILE A 77 -16.30 6.15 -16.77
CA ILE A 77 -16.83 7.49 -17.05
C ILE A 77 -16.54 7.88 -18.50
N TYR A 78 -15.30 7.71 -18.97
CA TYR A 78 -14.93 7.99 -20.36
C TYR A 78 -15.71 7.11 -21.35
N LEU A 79 -15.86 5.82 -21.06
CA LEU A 79 -16.65 4.91 -21.90
C LEU A 79 -18.12 5.33 -21.98
N ASN A 80 -18.72 5.72 -20.85
CA ASN A 80 -20.11 6.20 -20.82
C ASN A 80 -20.27 7.51 -21.60
N MET A 81 -19.31 8.43 -21.49
CA MET A 81 -19.32 9.67 -22.25
C MET A 81 -19.25 9.40 -23.76
N LEU A 82 -18.32 8.55 -24.20
CA LEU A 82 -18.19 8.15 -25.60
C LEU A 82 -19.45 7.46 -26.14
N ARG A 83 -20.06 6.57 -25.35
CA ARG A 83 -21.34 5.93 -25.72
C ARG A 83 -22.46 6.95 -25.89
N THR A 84 -22.56 7.91 -24.97
CA THR A 84 -23.59 8.95 -25.04
C THR A 84 -23.41 9.82 -26.29
N MET A 85 -22.17 10.16 -26.65
CA MET A 85 -21.87 10.95 -27.85
C MET A 85 -22.06 10.19 -29.17
N THR A 86 -21.96 8.85 -29.17
CA THR A 86 -22.14 8.02 -30.37
C THR A 86 -23.57 7.50 -30.55
N THR A 87 -24.38 7.52 -29.49
CA THR A 87 -25.81 7.15 -29.53
C THR A 87 -26.72 8.37 -29.73
N SER A 88 -26.14 9.59 -29.72
CA SER A 88 -26.81 10.84 -30.09
C SER A 88 -26.54 11.21 -31.54
#